data_AF-A0A1E3UFR8-F1
#
_entry.id   AF-A0A1E3UFR8-F1
#
_cell.length_a   1.000
_cell.length_b   1.000
_cell.length_c   1.000
_cell.angle_alpha   90.00
_cell.angle_beta   90.00
_cell.angle_gamma   90.00
#
_symmetry.space_group_name_H-M   'P 1'
#
loop_
_entity.id
_entity.type
_entity.pdbx_description
1 polymer ?
#
loop_
_entity_poly.entity_id
_entity_poly.type
_entity_poly.pdbx_seq_one_letter_code
_entity_poly.pdbx_strand_id
1 'polypeptide(L)'
;MKYIQNRTNWCWVAACKVVGEQYKKNFTEFAFTLESPETEVAVSNLDGLRTDIVKRRNGIYFVDAWQSAIARNADFLHGGLEGNFPGNDQMKMRGLKYVVLGDCESNLIQTVTLGTYDSAHSLLHDYCRQIESVFERNGCLIGNAILYPRGICHSFVVLDWKRNGELVIYDPWDGNTVTHTIDEAFYTGFLSAQGKGILKWVQYIV
;
A
#
# COMPACT_ATOMS: atom_id res chain seq x y z
N MET A 1 -9.50 0.92 10.87
CA MET A 1 -8.82 -0.37 11.17
C MET A 1 -7.34 -0.18 10.84
N LYS A 2 -6.41 -0.65 11.68
CA LYS A 2 -4.96 -0.59 11.41
C LYS A 2 -4.54 -1.89 10.72
N TYR A 3 -4.27 -1.85 9.42
CA TYR A 3 -3.81 -3.01 8.64
C TYR A 3 -2.29 -3.09 8.62
N ILE A 4 -1.70 -3.79 9.60
CA ILE A 4 -0.25 -3.99 9.69
C ILE A 4 0.16 -5.12 8.74
N GLN A 5 1.23 -4.93 7.96
CA GLN A 5 1.74 -5.94 7.04
C GLN A 5 2.17 -7.22 7.79
N ASN A 6 1.72 -8.37 7.32
CA ASN A 6 2.03 -9.65 7.98
C ASN A 6 3.37 -10.26 7.55
N ARG A 7 3.95 -9.81 6.44
CA ARG A 7 5.32 -10.19 6.02
C ARG A 7 6.18 -8.96 5.82
N THR A 8 7.50 -9.12 5.93
CA THR A 8 8.47 -8.02 5.87
C THR A 8 8.45 -7.22 4.56
N ASN A 9 8.08 -7.85 3.44
CA ASN A 9 7.97 -7.20 2.12
C ASN A 9 6.53 -6.96 1.67
N TRP A 10 5.54 -7.09 2.56
CA TRP A 10 4.11 -6.93 2.23
C TRP A 10 3.56 -5.51 2.48
N CYS A 11 4.41 -4.50 2.58
CA CYS A 11 3.97 -3.11 2.68
C CYS A 11 3.04 -2.71 1.52
N TRP A 12 3.38 -3.14 0.29
CA TRP A 12 2.57 -2.90 -0.91
C TRP A 12 1.21 -3.57 -0.85
N VAL A 13 1.14 -4.80 -0.31
CA VAL A 13 -0.09 -5.57 -0.15
C VAL A 13 -1.05 -4.87 0.81
N ALA A 14 -0.53 -4.48 1.97
CA ALA A 14 -1.30 -3.75 2.97
C ALA A 14 -1.72 -2.36 2.47
N ALA A 15 -0.86 -1.67 1.71
CA ALA A 15 -1.19 -0.41 1.08
C ALA A 15 -2.32 -0.55 0.04
N CYS A 16 -2.28 -1.57 -0.84
CA CYS A 16 -3.37 -1.88 -1.76
C CYS A 16 -4.70 -2.10 -1.03
N LYS A 17 -4.68 -2.87 0.07
CA LYS A 17 -5.86 -3.09 0.91
C LYS A 17 -6.43 -1.79 1.43
N VAL A 18 -5.60 -0.95 2.06
CA VAL A 18 -6.05 0.33 2.64
C VAL A 18 -6.63 1.23 1.54
N VAL A 19 -5.92 1.42 0.42
CA VAL A 19 -6.34 2.33 -0.64
C VAL A 19 -7.61 1.84 -1.33
N GLY A 20 -7.70 0.55 -1.67
CA GLY A 20 -8.90 -0.02 -2.29
C GLY A 20 -10.12 -0.01 -1.37
N GLU A 21 -9.94 -0.27 -0.08
CA GLU A 21 -11.02 -0.18 0.92
C GLU A 21 -11.52 1.27 1.11
N GLN A 22 -10.63 2.26 1.06
CA GLN A 22 -11.06 3.67 1.08
C GLN A 22 -11.79 4.06 -0.20
N TYR A 23 -11.32 3.58 -1.36
CA TYR A 23 -11.99 3.82 -2.64
C TYR A 23 -13.43 3.27 -2.62
N LYS A 24 -13.64 2.02 -2.17
CA LYS A 24 -14.98 1.42 -2.05
C LYS A 24 -15.93 2.18 -1.10
N LYS A 25 -15.40 2.91 -0.11
CA LYS A 25 -16.24 3.77 0.76
C LYS A 25 -16.75 5.03 0.05
N ASN A 26 -15.96 5.55 -0.89
CA ASN A 26 -16.34 6.72 -1.68
C ASN A 26 -17.22 6.35 -2.88
N PHE A 27 -17.09 5.11 -3.37
CA PHE A 27 -17.77 4.58 -4.55
C PHE A 27 -18.46 3.25 -4.21
N THR A 28 -19.64 3.34 -3.61
CA THR A 28 -20.37 2.20 -3.03
C THR A 28 -20.90 1.19 -4.06
N GLU A 29 -20.88 1.52 -5.35
CA GLU A 29 -21.17 0.60 -6.45
C GLU A 29 -20.18 -0.58 -6.50
N PHE A 30 -18.98 -0.40 -5.95
CA PHE A 30 -17.97 -1.45 -5.84
C PHE A 30 -18.12 -2.21 -4.51
N ALA A 31 -18.81 -3.35 -4.56
CA ALA A 31 -19.14 -4.15 -3.38
C ALA A 31 -18.35 -5.47 -3.26
N PHE A 32 -17.25 -5.63 -4.03
CA PHE A 32 -16.47 -6.87 -3.97
C PHE A 32 -15.92 -7.12 -2.55
N THR A 33 -16.10 -8.36 -2.11
CA THR A 33 -15.52 -8.91 -0.88
C THR A 33 -15.04 -10.34 -1.14
N LEU A 34 -14.09 -10.80 -0.33
CA LEU A 34 -13.71 -12.21 -0.32
C LEU A 34 -14.92 -13.09 0.01
N GLU A 35 -15.03 -14.23 -0.65
CA GLU A 35 -16.12 -15.19 -0.47
C GLU A 35 -16.12 -15.82 0.93
N SER A 36 -14.94 -16.00 1.53
CA SER A 36 -14.82 -16.57 2.86
C SER A 36 -15.13 -15.53 3.94
N PRO A 37 -15.95 -15.85 4.95
CA PRO A 37 -16.15 -14.98 6.11
C PRO A 37 -14.92 -14.93 7.02
N GLU A 38 -13.93 -15.81 6.81
CA GLU A 38 -12.70 -15.82 7.59
C GLU A 38 -11.85 -14.58 7.29
N THR A 39 -11.48 -13.88 8.34
CA THR A 39 -10.60 -12.70 8.25
C THR A 39 -9.12 -13.07 8.24
N GLU A 40 -8.81 -14.35 8.45
CA GLU A 40 -7.46 -14.87 8.62
C GLU A 40 -7.31 -16.21 7.89
N VAL A 41 -6.13 -16.44 7.31
CA VAL A 41 -5.80 -17.68 6.58
C VAL A 41 -4.59 -18.33 7.24
N ALA A 42 -4.66 -19.65 7.44
CA ALA A 42 -3.53 -20.43 7.94
C ALA A 42 -2.39 -20.49 6.92
N VAL A 43 -1.15 -20.31 7.38
CA VAL A 43 0.03 -20.29 6.51
C VAL A 43 1.07 -21.28 6.97
N SER A 44 1.70 -21.96 6.01
CA SER A 44 2.81 -22.88 6.25
C SER A 44 4.16 -22.26 5.88
N ASN A 45 4.20 -21.32 4.93
CA ASN A 45 5.42 -20.61 4.58
C ASN A 45 5.73 -19.55 5.66
N LEU A 46 6.86 -19.70 6.35
CA LEU A 46 7.30 -18.79 7.40
C LEU A 46 8.26 -17.68 6.91
N ASP A 47 8.64 -17.70 5.63
CA ASP A 47 9.58 -16.72 5.08
C ASP A 47 9.07 -15.28 5.23
N GLY A 48 9.89 -14.41 5.82
CA GLY A 48 9.56 -13.03 6.14
C GLY A 48 8.31 -12.82 7.00
N LEU A 49 7.75 -13.88 7.59
CA LEU A 49 6.56 -13.79 8.44
C LEU A 49 6.87 -12.97 9.69
N ARG A 50 6.06 -11.95 9.94
CA ARG A 50 6.20 -11.08 11.11
C ARG A 50 5.53 -11.71 12.32
N THR A 51 6.25 -12.63 12.96
CA THR A 51 5.77 -13.39 14.13
C THR A 51 5.44 -12.53 15.35
N ASP A 52 5.93 -11.29 15.39
CA ASP A 52 5.56 -10.25 16.36
C ASP A 52 4.15 -9.67 16.10
N ILE A 53 3.62 -9.83 14.89
CA ILE A 53 2.33 -9.28 14.45
C ILE A 53 1.28 -10.37 14.24
N VAL A 54 1.65 -11.49 13.61
CA VAL A 54 0.70 -12.53 13.21
C VAL A 54 0.21 -13.37 14.38
N LYS A 55 -1.04 -13.84 14.30
CA LYS A 55 -1.59 -14.74 15.32
C LYS A 55 -1.02 -16.14 15.16
N ARG A 56 -0.89 -16.84 16.30
CA ARG A 56 -0.50 -18.25 16.36
C ARG A 56 -1.51 -19.03 17.20
N ARG A 57 -2.06 -20.13 16.65
CA ARG A 57 -2.97 -21.05 17.36
C ARG A 57 -2.51 -22.48 17.13
N ASN A 58 -2.32 -23.26 18.20
CA ASN A 58 -1.90 -24.67 18.13
C ASN A 58 -0.68 -24.91 17.22
N GLY A 59 0.31 -24.00 17.28
CA GLY A 59 1.50 -24.07 16.44
C GLY A 59 1.35 -23.54 15.01
N ILE A 60 0.13 -23.26 14.55
CA ILE A 60 -0.19 -22.76 13.20
C ILE A 60 -0.23 -21.23 13.23
N TYR A 61 0.38 -20.60 12.21
CA TYR A 61 0.35 -19.15 12.02
C TYR A 61 -0.76 -18.72 11.08
N PHE A 62 -1.29 -17.52 11.29
CA PHE A 62 -2.39 -16.96 10.53
C PHE A 62 -2.07 -15.55 10.05
N VAL A 63 -2.26 -15.30 8.76
CA VAL A 63 -2.15 -13.97 8.15
C VAL A 63 -3.53 -13.41 7.81
N ASP A 64 -3.64 -12.11 7.62
CA ASP A 64 -4.83 -11.43 7.15
C ASP A 64 -5.27 -11.97 5.78
N ALA A 65 -6.54 -12.37 5.67
CA ALA A 65 -7.08 -13.02 4.48
C ALA A 65 -6.98 -12.13 3.23
N TRP A 66 -7.22 -10.82 3.38
CA TRP A 66 -7.07 -9.86 2.29
C TRP A 66 -5.62 -9.71 1.86
N GLN A 67 -4.68 -9.62 2.79
CA GLN A 67 -3.27 -9.55 2.43
C GLN A 67 -2.84 -10.80 1.66
N SER A 68 -3.22 -11.99 2.13
CA SER A 68 -2.94 -13.24 1.41
C SER A 68 -3.58 -13.26 0.02
N ALA A 69 -4.84 -12.81 -0.11
CA ALA A 69 -5.56 -12.83 -1.38
C ALA A 69 -4.96 -11.83 -2.40
N ILE A 70 -4.61 -10.62 -1.96
CA ILE A 70 -3.93 -9.63 -2.80
C ILE A 70 -2.58 -10.16 -3.26
N ALA A 71 -1.75 -10.67 -2.35
CA ALA A 71 -0.44 -11.21 -2.69
C ALA A 71 -0.56 -12.35 -3.72
N ARG A 72 -1.51 -13.27 -3.53
CA ARG A 72 -1.73 -14.42 -4.41
C ARG A 72 -2.22 -14.03 -5.81
N ASN A 73 -3.09 -13.03 -5.93
CA ASN A 73 -3.73 -12.70 -7.20
C ASN A 73 -2.98 -11.61 -7.99
N ALA A 74 -2.34 -10.67 -7.29
CA ALA A 74 -1.65 -9.55 -7.91
C ALA A 74 -0.20 -9.89 -8.30
N ASP A 75 0.46 -10.84 -7.62
CA ASP A 75 1.81 -11.29 -7.94
C ASP A 75 1.82 -12.27 -9.11
N PHE A 76 1.97 -11.73 -10.32
CA PHE A 76 2.07 -12.50 -11.56
C PHE A 76 3.47 -13.08 -11.81
N LEU A 77 4.52 -12.61 -11.12
CA LEU A 77 5.90 -13.07 -11.36
C LEU A 77 6.18 -14.39 -10.65
N HIS A 78 5.55 -14.61 -9.49
CA HIS A 78 5.75 -15.81 -8.68
C HIS A 78 4.56 -16.76 -8.75
N GLY A 79 3.64 -16.59 -9.71
CA GLY A 79 2.54 -17.53 -9.97
C GLY A 79 1.59 -17.70 -8.78
N GLY A 80 1.37 -16.65 -7.99
CA GLY A 80 0.52 -16.69 -6.81
C GLY A 80 1.08 -17.53 -5.65
N LEU A 81 2.37 -17.87 -5.67
CA LEU A 81 3.04 -18.48 -4.53
C LEU A 81 2.99 -17.54 -3.33
N GLU A 82 2.55 -18.07 -2.20
CA GLU A 82 2.55 -17.30 -0.97
C GLU A 82 3.99 -17.16 -0.46
N GLY A 83 4.54 -15.94 -0.48
CA GLY A 83 5.92 -15.67 -0.09
C GLY A 83 6.20 -14.20 0.26
N ASN A 84 7.43 -13.93 0.70
CA ASN A 84 7.88 -12.61 1.14
C ASN A 84 8.43 -11.76 -0.01
N PHE A 85 7.66 -11.62 -1.09
CA PHE A 85 8.12 -10.92 -2.29
C PHE A 85 7.83 -9.41 -2.23
N PRO A 86 8.80 -8.56 -2.62
CA PRO A 86 8.56 -7.13 -2.79
C PRO A 86 7.70 -6.89 -4.03
N GLY A 87 6.77 -5.94 -3.95
CA GLY A 87 5.87 -5.60 -5.04
C GLY A 87 6.47 -4.57 -5.98
N ASN A 88 6.43 -4.83 -7.29
CA ASN A 88 6.69 -3.82 -8.31
C ASN A 88 5.44 -2.96 -8.57
N ASP A 89 5.50 -2.03 -9.52
CA ASP A 89 4.39 -1.10 -9.77
C ASP A 89 3.19 -1.77 -10.42
N GLN A 90 3.43 -2.71 -11.35
CA GLN A 90 2.36 -3.48 -11.97
C GLN A 90 1.59 -4.35 -10.96
N MET A 91 2.29 -4.98 -10.01
CA MET A 91 1.65 -5.73 -8.92
C MET A 91 0.79 -4.83 -8.03
N LYS A 92 1.23 -3.60 -7.73
CA LYS A 92 0.42 -2.64 -6.97
C LYS A 92 -0.85 -2.24 -7.72
N MET A 93 -0.72 -1.96 -9.02
CA MET A 93 -1.89 -1.65 -9.87
C MET A 93 -2.89 -2.80 -9.92
N ARG A 94 -2.40 -4.04 -10.10
CA ARG A 94 -3.23 -5.26 -10.03
C ARG A 94 -3.88 -5.43 -8.67
N GLY A 95 -3.13 -5.20 -7.60
CA GLY A 95 -3.61 -5.28 -6.22
C GLY A 95 -4.73 -4.28 -5.93
N LEU A 96 -4.59 -3.03 -6.40
CA LEU A 96 -5.65 -2.01 -6.32
C LEU A 96 -6.93 -2.47 -7.03
N LYS A 97 -6.81 -2.98 -8.27
CA LYS A 97 -7.95 -3.53 -9.02
C LYS A 97 -8.60 -4.72 -8.30
N TYR A 98 -7.79 -5.65 -7.78
CA TYR A 98 -8.29 -6.82 -7.07
C TYR A 98 -9.11 -6.46 -5.82
N VAL A 99 -8.65 -5.50 -5.02
CA VAL A 99 -9.37 -5.10 -3.79
C VAL A 99 -10.75 -4.50 -4.11
N VAL A 100 -10.86 -3.79 -5.23
CA VAL A 100 -12.10 -3.10 -5.64
C VAL A 100 -13.03 -4.01 -6.42
N LEU A 101 -12.50 -4.89 -7.26
CA LEU A 101 -13.26 -5.61 -8.30
C LEU A 101 -13.18 -7.14 -8.19
N GLY A 102 -12.25 -7.68 -7.40
CA GLY A 102 -11.94 -9.11 -7.38
C GLY A 102 -11.21 -9.62 -8.61
N ASP A 103 -10.89 -8.73 -9.56
CA ASP A 103 -10.26 -9.04 -10.83
C ASP A 103 -9.09 -8.08 -11.08
N CYS A 104 -7.88 -8.64 -11.24
CA CYS A 104 -6.66 -7.88 -11.51
C CYS A 104 -6.59 -7.30 -12.93
N GLU A 105 -7.32 -7.89 -13.89
CA GLU A 105 -7.27 -7.49 -15.31
C GLU A 105 -8.40 -6.53 -15.69
N SER A 106 -9.37 -6.32 -14.79
CA SER A 106 -10.54 -5.53 -15.10
C SER A 106 -10.18 -4.10 -15.54
N ASN A 107 -10.92 -3.59 -16.51
CA ASN A 107 -10.80 -2.23 -17.03
C ASN A 107 -11.92 -1.31 -16.54
N LEU A 108 -12.71 -1.76 -15.55
CA LEU A 108 -13.80 -0.96 -14.97
C LEU A 108 -13.28 0.25 -14.17
N ILE A 109 -12.06 0.16 -13.63
CA ILE A 109 -11.36 1.28 -12.99
C ILE A 109 -9.99 1.46 -13.64
N GLN A 110 -9.48 2.68 -13.61
CA GLN A 110 -8.11 2.97 -14.04
C GLN A 110 -7.21 3.13 -12.83
N THR A 111 -5.94 2.77 -13.00
CA THR A 111 -4.89 3.00 -11.99
C THR A 111 -3.77 3.81 -12.62
N VAL A 112 -3.29 4.81 -11.91
CA VAL A 112 -2.25 5.73 -12.39
C VAL A 112 -0.98 5.50 -11.57
N THR A 113 0.18 5.58 -12.23
CA THR A 113 1.49 5.67 -11.58
C THR A 113 2.15 7.00 -11.97
N LEU A 114 2.64 7.78 -11.00
CA LEU A 114 3.36 9.03 -11.24
C LEU A 114 4.72 9.01 -10.56
N GLY A 115 5.74 9.53 -11.25
CA GLY A 115 7.13 9.56 -10.79
C GLY A 115 7.88 8.23 -10.93
N THR A 116 9.16 8.25 -10.60
CA THR A 116 10.06 7.09 -10.63
C THR A 116 11.01 7.11 -9.43
N TYR A 117 11.56 5.95 -9.07
CA TYR A 117 12.44 5.83 -7.91
C TYR A 117 13.77 6.60 -8.05
N ASP A 118 14.23 6.80 -9.30
CA ASP A 118 15.51 7.40 -9.67
C ASP A 118 15.42 8.88 -10.08
N SER A 119 14.23 9.49 -10.02
CA SER A 119 14.06 10.89 -10.39
C SER A 119 14.92 11.82 -9.52
N ALA A 120 15.63 12.72 -10.19
CA ALA A 120 16.44 13.77 -9.57
C ALA A 120 15.57 14.88 -8.94
N HIS A 121 14.38 15.11 -9.50
CA HIS A 121 13.44 16.11 -9.00
C HIS A 121 12.47 15.49 -7.98
N SER A 122 11.92 16.33 -7.11
CA SER A 122 10.84 15.91 -6.21
C SER A 122 9.61 15.53 -7.02
N LEU A 123 8.86 14.53 -6.56
CA LEU A 123 7.61 14.11 -7.20
C LEU A 123 6.63 15.28 -7.35
N LEU A 124 6.56 16.18 -6.36
CA LEU A 124 5.67 17.34 -6.43
C LEU A 124 6.10 18.38 -7.46
N HIS A 125 7.38 18.43 -7.83
CA HIS A 125 7.82 19.36 -8.87
C HIS A 125 7.07 19.11 -10.19
N ASP A 126 6.88 17.83 -10.54
CA ASP A 126 6.31 17.45 -11.84
C ASP A 126 4.81 17.15 -11.76
N TYR A 127 4.29 16.77 -10.58
CA TYR A 127 2.95 16.18 -10.45
C TYR A 127 2.07 16.79 -9.35
N CYS A 128 2.39 17.97 -8.83
CA CYS A 128 1.64 18.60 -7.73
C CYS A 128 0.12 18.63 -7.99
N ARG A 129 -0.31 19.15 -9.14
CA ARG A 129 -1.74 19.26 -9.47
C ARG A 129 -2.45 17.91 -9.59
N GLN A 130 -1.80 16.92 -10.20
CA GLN A 130 -2.36 15.58 -10.30
C GLN A 130 -2.55 14.96 -8.91
N ILE A 131 -1.55 15.10 -8.03
CA ILE A 131 -1.60 14.58 -6.66
C ILE A 131 -2.66 15.31 -5.82
N GLU A 132 -2.73 16.65 -5.88
CA GLU A 132 -3.79 17.44 -5.21
C GLU A 132 -5.19 16.97 -5.62
N SER A 133 -5.39 16.74 -6.93
CA SER A 133 -6.70 16.34 -7.47
C SER A 133 -7.21 14.99 -6.95
N VAL A 134 -6.32 14.11 -6.46
CA VAL A 134 -6.72 12.86 -5.81
C VAL A 134 -7.46 13.16 -4.51
N PHE A 135 -6.94 14.07 -3.70
CA PHE A 135 -7.50 14.42 -2.39
C PHE A 135 -8.73 15.32 -2.51
N GLU A 136 -8.81 16.17 -3.54
CA GLU A 136 -10.03 16.94 -3.86
C GLU A 136 -11.25 16.03 -4.10
N ARG A 137 -11.02 14.77 -4.49
CA ARG A 137 -12.05 13.75 -4.71
C ARG A 137 -12.19 12.80 -3.52
N ASN A 138 -11.66 13.16 -2.35
CA ASN A 138 -11.57 12.33 -1.15
C ASN A 138 -10.80 11.01 -1.37
N GLY A 139 -9.97 10.94 -2.40
CA GLY A 139 -9.15 9.78 -2.71
C GLY A 139 -7.94 9.65 -1.78
N CYS A 140 -7.29 8.50 -1.86
CA CYS A 140 -6.00 8.25 -1.22
C CYS A 140 -5.08 7.55 -2.21
N LEU A 141 -3.78 7.54 -1.91
CA LEU A 141 -2.78 6.97 -2.80
C LEU A 141 -1.75 6.14 -2.04
N ILE A 142 -1.14 5.21 -2.75
CA ILE A 142 0.08 4.53 -2.32
C ILE A 142 1.25 5.48 -2.60
N GLY A 143 2.00 5.84 -1.57
CA GLY A 143 3.24 6.60 -1.70
C GLY A 143 4.44 5.71 -1.47
N ASN A 144 5.38 5.68 -2.41
CA ASN A 144 6.54 4.80 -2.33
C ASN A 144 7.81 5.61 -2.06
N ALA A 145 8.65 5.07 -1.18
CA ALA A 145 9.90 5.70 -0.77
C ALA A 145 11.05 4.69 -0.73
N ILE A 146 12.27 5.22 -0.81
CA ILE A 146 13.49 4.50 -0.45
C ILE A 146 13.89 4.97 0.95
N LEU A 147 14.03 4.03 1.87
CA LEU A 147 14.35 4.29 3.27
C LEU A 147 15.84 4.10 3.52
N TYR A 148 16.48 5.16 4.01
CA TYR A 148 17.91 5.20 4.34
C TYR A 148 18.18 5.00 5.84
N PRO A 149 19.34 4.43 6.21
CA PRO A 149 20.51 4.14 5.34
C PRO A 149 20.44 2.81 4.57
N ARG A 150 19.40 1.98 4.78
CA ARG A 150 19.37 0.59 4.29
C ARG A 150 19.00 0.45 2.81
N GLY A 151 18.51 1.50 2.16
CA GLY A 151 18.07 1.44 0.76
C GLY A 151 16.84 0.57 0.55
N ILE A 152 15.94 0.50 1.54
CA ILE A 152 14.75 -0.36 1.49
C ILE A 152 13.62 0.37 0.77
N CYS A 153 13.05 -0.23 -0.26
CA CYS A 153 11.81 0.25 -0.85
C CYS A 153 10.63 -0.04 0.09
N HIS A 154 9.82 0.97 0.38
CA HIS A 154 8.66 0.85 1.25
C HIS A 154 7.45 1.60 0.69
N SER A 155 6.28 1.00 0.85
CA SER A 155 5.00 1.60 0.43
C SER A 155 4.24 2.10 1.67
N PHE A 156 3.96 3.39 1.68
CA PHE A 156 3.06 4.07 2.60
C PHE A 156 1.70 4.31 1.95
N VAL A 157 0.73 4.75 2.74
CA VAL A 157 -0.55 5.26 2.23
C VAL A 157 -0.68 6.72 2.61
N VAL A 158 -0.82 7.60 1.62
CA VAL A 158 -1.15 9.00 1.86
C VAL A 158 -2.67 9.10 1.88
N LEU A 159 -3.21 9.30 3.07
CA LEU A 159 -4.64 9.25 3.36
C LEU A 159 -5.35 10.57 3.07
N ASP A 160 -4.68 11.69 3.28
CA ASP A 160 -5.27 13.02 3.15
C ASP A 160 -4.19 14.08 2.89
N TRP A 161 -4.57 15.14 2.19
CA TRP A 161 -3.82 16.38 2.06
C TRP A 161 -4.65 17.51 2.66
N LYS A 162 -4.28 17.91 3.88
CA LYS A 162 -4.99 18.92 4.63
C LYS A 162 -4.79 20.32 4.06
N ARG A 163 -5.78 21.19 4.25
CA ARG A 163 -5.77 22.60 3.80
C ARG A 163 -4.58 23.43 4.33
N ASN A 164 -3.97 23.04 5.45
CA ASN A 164 -2.79 23.69 6.01
C ASN A 164 -1.47 23.24 5.36
N GLY A 165 -1.51 22.42 4.30
CA GLY A 165 -0.31 21.95 3.61
C GLY A 165 0.38 20.79 4.34
N GLU A 166 -0.38 19.96 5.05
CA GLU A 166 0.13 18.75 5.70
C GLU A 166 -0.46 17.49 5.06
N LEU A 167 0.35 16.44 4.98
CA LEU A 167 -0.08 15.11 4.56
C LEU A 167 -0.32 14.20 5.76
N VAL A 168 -1.40 13.44 5.71
CA VAL A 168 -1.65 12.34 6.64
C VAL A 168 -1.13 11.06 6.02
N ILE A 169 -0.06 10.50 6.57
CA ILE A 169 0.61 9.31 6.05
C ILE A 169 0.41 8.15 7.02
N TYR A 170 -0.01 7.01 6.49
CA TYR A 170 -0.13 5.74 7.19
C TYR A 170 1.01 4.81 6.79
N ASP A 171 1.68 4.22 7.79
CA ASP A 171 2.75 3.25 7.61
C ASP A 171 2.22 1.81 7.82
N PRO A 172 2.17 0.97 6.77
CA PRO A 172 1.79 -0.43 6.92
C PRO A 172 2.73 -1.25 7.81
N TRP A 173 3.94 -0.79 8.09
CA TRP A 173 4.88 -1.50 8.96
C TRP A 173 4.41 -1.56 10.41
N ASP A 174 3.87 -0.49 10.98
CA ASP A 174 3.46 -0.45 12.38
C ASP A 174 1.99 -0.04 12.57
N GLY A 175 1.32 0.31 11.47
CA GLY A 175 -0.06 0.75 11.47
C GLY A 175 -0.25 2.14 12.07
N ASN A 176 0.82 2.93 12.19
CA ASN A 176 0.73 4.30 12.67
C ASN A 176 0.32 5.26 11.55
N THR A 177 -0.42 6.29 11.96
CA THR A 177 -0.78 7.41 11.11
C THR A 177 -0.15 8.66 11.67
N VAL A 178 0.70 9.31 10.88
CA VAL A 178 1.46 10.49 11.29
C VAL A 178 1.19 11.59 10.28
N THR A 179 1.13 12.83 10.76
CA THR A 179 1.02 14.00 9.90
C THR A 179 2.42 14.54 9.62
N HIS A 180 2.72 14.81 8.36
CA HIS A 180 3.99 15.37 7.91
C HIS A 180 3.75 16.62 7.08
N THR A 181 4.69 17.55 7.10
CA THR A 181 4.69 18.68 6.16
C THR A 181 4.96 18.20 4.74
N ILE A 182 4.58 19.00 3.75
CA ILE A 182 4.91 18.74 2.34
C ILE A 182 6.43 18.66 2.11
N ASP A 183 7.19 19.51 2.79
CA ASP A 183 8.66 19.50 2.70
C ASP A 183 9.25 18.18 3.18
N GLU A 184 8.82 17.69 4.35
CA GLU A 184 9.24 16.39 4.87
C GLU A 184 8.84 15.24 3.96
N ALA A 185 7.61 15.24 3.44
CA ALA A 185 7.11 14.14 2.62
C ALA A 185 7.84 14.01 1.27
N PHE A 186 8.18 15.13 0.63
CA PHE A 186 8.61 15.15 -0.77
C PHE A 186 10.00 15.74 -1.05
N TYR A 187 10.66 16.35 -0.06
CA TYR A 187 11.94 17.04 -0.27
C TYR A 187 13.01 16.63 0.74
N THR A 188 12.73 16.74 2.03
CA THR A 188 13.75 16.55 3.09
C THR A 188 13.68 15.17 3.75
N GLY A 189 12.55 14.48 3.64
CA GLY A 189 12.29 13.14 4.13
C GLY A 189 11.71 13.10 5.54
N PHE A 190 10.87 12.11 5.81
CA PHE A 190 10.23 11.86 7.11
C PHE A 190 10.73 10.55 7.72
N LEU A 191 10.65 10.44 9.05
CA LEU A 191 11.07 9.25 9.79
C LEU A 191 9.94 8.22 9.85
N SER A 192 10.30 6.96 9.56
CA SER A 192 9.49 5.77 9.81
C SER A 192 10.23 4.81 10.74
N ALA A 193 9.55 3.77 11.22
CA ALA A 193 10.17 2.70 12.00
C ALA A 193 11.31 1.98 11.26
N GLN A 194 11.33 2.05 9.93
CA GLN A 194 12.32 1.35 9.09
C GLN A 194 13.43 2.26 8.55
N GLY A 195 13.33 3.58 8.78
CA GLY A 195 14.34 4.56 8.34
C GLY A 195 13.72 5.88 7.88
N LYS A 196 14.57 6.78 7.39
CA LYS A 196 14.15 8.06 6.82
C LYS A 196 13.90 7.92 5.32
N GLY A 197 12.77 8.43 4.81
CA GLY A 197 12.42 8.32 3.41
C GLY A 197 11.74 9.56 2.83
N ILE A 198 11.83 9.71 1.51
CA ILE A 198 11.12 10.70 0.71
C ILE A 198 10.17 9.95 -0.22
N LEU A 199 8.93 10.42 -0.38
CA LEU A 199 8.02 9.89 -1.38
C LEU A 199 8.54 10.22 -2.78
N LYS A 200 8.85 9.19 -3.55
CA LYS A 200 9.49 9.29 -4.87
C LYS A 200 8.52 9.03 -6.02
N TRP A 201 7.55 8.12 -5.83
CA TRP A 201 6.50 7.83 -6.81
C TRP A 201 5.23 7.36 -6.12
N VAL A 202 4.10 7.49 -6.80
CA VAL A 202 2.77 7.18 -6.25
C VAL A 202 1.96 6.29 -7.18
N GLN A 203 1.01 5.54 -6.61
CA GLN A 203 -0.07 4.89 -7.35
C GLN A 203 -1.44 5.16 -6.73
N TYR A 204 -2.46 5.35 -7.56
CA TYR A 204 -3.84 5.55 -7.11
C TYR A 204 -4.86 5.10 -8.16
N ILE A 205 -6.13 5.05 -7.74
CA ILE A 205 -7.29 4.69 -8.55
C ILE A 205 -7.96 5.97 -9.05
N VAL A 206 -8.43 5.98 -10.31
CA VAL A 206 -9.17 7.08 -10.95
C VAL A 206 -10.56 6.59 -11.34
#